data_AF-A0A3C0MGW1-F1
#
_entry.id   AF-A0A3C0MGW1-F1
#
_cell.length_a   1.000
_cell.length_b   1.000
_cell.length_c   1.000
_cell.angle_alpha   90.00
_cell.angle_beta   90.00
_cell.angle_gamma   90.00
#
_symmetry.space_group_name_H-M   'P 1'
#
loop_
_entity.id
_entity.type
_entity.pdbx_description
1 polymer ?
#
loop_
_entity_poly.entity_id
_entity_poly.type
_entity_poly.pdbx_seq_one_letter_code
_entity_poly.pdbx_strand_id
1 'polypeptide(L)'
;MRKFIEREIMPFATEWDEAGEFPLGLYKKASEFGLLRMGYPEEYGGLKDGLDRFHGIVTSEELARIGAGGITASLMVHGIGLPPV
;
A
#
# COMPACT_ATOMS: atom_id res chain seq x y z
N MET A 1 -0.07 -9.94 -1.83
CA MET A 1 -1.01 -8.83 -1.63
C MET A 1 -2.17 -9.24 -0.73
N ARG A 2 -3.12 -10.06 -1.21
CA ARG A 2 -4.30 -10.49 -0.42
C ARG A 2 -4.01 -10.90 1.02
N LYS A 3 -3.10 -11.85 1.22
CA LYS A 3 -2.68 -12.34 2.55
C LYS A 3 -2.13 -11.24 3.46
N PHE A 4 -1.48 -10.22 2.90
CA PHE A 4 -0.99 -9.07 3.68
C PHE A 4 -2.17 -8.21 4.13
N ILE A 5 -3.09 -7.90 3.22
CA ILE A 5 -4.30 -7.12 3.54
C ILE A 5 -5.16 -7.85 4.59
N GLU A 6 -5.44 -9.14 4.41
CA GLU A 6 -6.25 -9.96 5.33
C GLU A 6 -5.66 -10.05 6.74
N ARG A 7 -4.32 -9.98 6.88
CA ARG A 7 -3.64 -10.14 8.17
C ARG A 7 -3.31 -8.82 8.84
N GLU A 8 -2.87 -7.83 8.07
CA GLU A 8 -2.27 -6.61 8.59
C GLU A 8 -3.22 -5.40 8.56
N ILE A 9 -4.30 -5.46 7.78
CA ILE A 9 -5.21 -4.32 7.55
C ILE A 9 -6.65 -4.68 7.91
N MET A 10 -7.21 -5.68 7.25
CA MET A 10 -8.64 -6.00 7.33
C MET A 10 -9.18 -6.18 8.76
N PRO A 11 -8.47 -6.82 9.69
CA PRO A 11 -8.98 -7.01 11.06
C PRO A 11 -9.17 -5.71 11.84
N PHE A 12 -8.53 -4.62 11.39
CA PHE A 12 -8.47 -3.34 12.11
C PHE A 12 -9.08 -2.18 11.32
N ALA A 13 -9.42 -2.40 10.05
CA ALA A 13 -9.82 -1.33 9.12
C ALA A 13 -11.03 -0.53 9.60
N THR A 14 -12.06 -1.20 10.14
CA THR A 14 -13.26 -0.56 10.67
C THR A 14 -12.95 0.32 11.88
N GLU A 15 -12.14 -0.18 12.82
CA GLU A 15 -11.76 0.58 14.04
C GLU A 15 -10.99 1.86 13.67
N TRP A 16 -10.05 1.74 12.74
CA TRP A 16 -9.26 2.88 12.25
C TRP A 16 -10.12 3.91 11.51
N ASP A 17 -11.06 3.45 10.68
CA ASP A 17 -11.99 4.33 9.95
C ASP A 17 -12.92 5.08 10.90
N GLU A 18 -13.51 4.40 11.89
CA GLU A 18 -14.36 5.01 12.92
C GLU A 18 -13.60 5.99 13.82
N ALA A 19 -12.35 5.68 14.15
CA ALA A 19 -11.49 6.55 14.95
C ALA A 19 -10.92 7.74 14.15
N GLY A 20 -10.94 7.67 12.81
CA GLY A 20 -10.22 8.62 11.96
C GLY A 20 -8.70 8.56 12.14
N GLU A 21 -8.18 7.42 12.61
CA GLU A 21 -6.77 7.22 12.92
C GLU A 21 -6.13 6.22 11.94
N PHE A 22 -4.82 6.35 11.74
CA PHE A 22 -4.05 5.44 10.89
C PHE A 22 -2.74 5.06 11.58
N PRO A 23 -2.47 3.76 11.82
CA PRO A 23 -1.30 3.36 12.58
C PRO A 23 -0.01 3.60 11.78
N LEU A 24 0.88 4.44 12.31
CA LEU A 24 2.18 4.72 11.69
C LEU A 24 3.02 3.46 11.44
N GLY A 25 2.88 2.44 12.29
CA GLY A 25 3.55 1.14 12.13
C GLY A 25 3.17 0.39 10.85
N LEU A 26 2.00 0.66 10.27
CA LEU A 26 1.55 0.02 9.03
C LEU A 26 2.39 0.45 7.82
N TYR A 27 2.90 1.69 7.78
CA TYR A 27 3.81 2.12 6.72
C TYR A 27 5.08 1.28 6.69
N LYS A 28 5.65 0.96 7.86
CA LYS A 28 6.84 0.12 7.96
C LYS A 28 6.55 -1.29 7.43
N LYS A 29 5.45 -1.91 7.88
CA LYS A 29 5.03 -3.23 7.39
C LYS A 29 4.77 -3.25 5.88
N ALA A 30 4.11 -2.22 5.36
CA ALA A 30 3.83 -2.08 3.93
C ALA A 30 5.10 -1.89 3.10
N SER A 31 6.08 -1.13 3.61
CA SER A 31 7.39 -0.96 2.97
C SER A 31 8.20 -2.25 2.97
N GLU A 32 8.27 -2.95 4.11
CA GLU A 32 8.96 -4.24 4.24
C GLU A 32 8.35 -5.33 3.35
N PHE A 33 7.01 -5.33 3.21
CA PHE A 33 6.30 -6.19 2.27
C PHE A 33 6.58 -5.83 0.80
N GLY A 34 7.02 -4.60 0.51
CA GLY A 34 7.33 -4.12 -0.84
C GLY A 34 6.22 -3.28 -1.50
N LEU A 35 5.08 -3.09 -0.84
CA LEU A 35 3.94 -2.33 -1.41
C LEU A 35 4.34 -0.88 -1.74
N LEU A 36 5.03 -0.21 -0.82
CA LEU A 36 5.42 1.20 -1.01
C LEU A 36 6.61 1.38 -1.97
N ARG A 37 7.30 0.28 -2.29
CA ARG A 37 8.54 0.25 -3.10
C ARG A 37 8.26 -0.11 -4.57
N MET A 38 7.07 -0.63 -4.85
CA MET A 38 6.66 -1.14 -6.16
C MET A 38 6.76 -0.06 -7.25
N GLY A 39 7.46 -0.37 -8.34
CA GLY A 39 7.60 0.49 -9.52
C GLY A 39 8.76 1.48 -9.47
N TYR A 40 9.38 1.69 -8.31
CA TYR A 40 10.50 2.62 -8.14
C TYR A 40 11.86 1.98 -8.46
N PRO A 41 12.85 2.76 -8.92
CA PRO A 41 14.21 2.28 -9.18
C PRO A 41 14.88 1.68 -7.94
N GLU A 42 15.69 0.63 -8.14
CA GLU A 42 16.41 -0.04 -7.04
C GLU A 42 17.45 0.85 -6.35
N GLU A 43 18.01 1.84 -7.06
CA GLU A 43 18.97 2.81 -6.49
C GLU A 43 18.37 3.63 -5.34
N TYR A 44 17.04 3.77 -5.31
CA TYR A 44 16.28 4.43 -4.23
C TYR A 44 15.64 3.42 -3.27
N GLY A 45 16.02 2.15 -3.36
CA GLY A 45 15.43 1.06 -2.60
C GLY A 45 14.09 0.57 -3.15
N GLY A 46 13.72 0.92 -4.38
CA GLY A 46 12.49 0.46 -5.01
C GLY A 46 12.50 -1.02 -5.40
N LEU A 47 11.40 -1.49 -5.97
CA LEU A 47 11.22 -2.80 -6.57
C LEU A 47 10.61 -2.60 -7.95
N LYS A 48 11.43 -2.67 -9.00
CA LYS A 48 10.97 -2.49 -10.38
C LYS A 48 11.06 -3.77 -11.21
N ASP A 49 12.09 -4.58 -10.96
CA ASP A 49 12.32 -5.80 -11.71
C ASP A 49 11.22 -6.84 -11.47
N GLY A 50 10.72 -7.43 -12.55
CA GLY A 50 9.62 -8.39 -12.51
C GLY A 50 8.24 -7.79 -12.26
N LEU A 51 8.13 -6.46 -12.14
CA LEU A 51 6.85 -5.77 -11.95
C LEU A 51 6.45 -5.03 -13.22
N ASP A 52 5.17 -5.16 -13.57
CA ASP A 52 4.57 -4.50 -14.73
C ASP A 52 3.28 -3.77 -14.33
N ARG A 53 2.60 -3.19 -15.33
CA ARG A 53 1.35 -2.44 -15.09
C ARG A 53 0.23 -3.31 -14.51
N PHE A 54 0.21 -4.62 -14.82
CA PHE A 54 -0.82 -5.52 -14.29
C PHE A 54 -0.66 -5.75 -12.79
N HIS A 55 0.57 -5.76 -12.28
CA HIS A 55 0.82 -5.79 -10.83
C HIS A 55 0.23 -4.56 -10.11
N GLY A 56 0.32 -3.38 -10.73
CA GLY A 56 -0.31 -2.15 -10.23
C GLY A 56 -1.84 -2.24 -10.22
N ILE A 57 -2.45 -2.83 -11.25
CA ILE A 57 -3.90 -3.05 -11.34
C ILE A 57 -4.34 -4.02 -10.24
N VAL A 58 -3.69 -5.18 -10.12
CA VAL A 58 -4.01 -6.18 -9.08
C VAL A 58 -3.85 -5.58 -7.67
N THR A 59 -2.82 -4.77 -7.45
CA THR A 59 -2.62 -4.07 -6.17
C THR A 59 -3.78 -3.13 -5.87
N SER A 60 -4.20 -2.35 -6.86
CA SER A 60 -5.35 -1.44 -6.72
C SER A 60 -6.65 -2.19 -6.41
N GLU A 61 -6.92 -3.30 -7.10
CA GLU A 61 -8.10 -4.13 -6.85
C GLU A 61 -8.10 -4.72 -5.44
N GLU A 62 -6.97 -5.24 -4.98
CA GLU A 62 -6.88 -5.83 -3.64
C GLU A 62 -6.99 -4.76 -2.54
N LEU A 63 -6.43 -3.56 -2.73
CA LEU A 63 -6.59 -2.43 -1.80
C LEU A 63 -8.05 -1.92 -1.78
N ALA A 64 -8.76 -1.94 -2.90
CA ALA A 64 -10.17 -1.55 -2.95
C ALA A 64 -11.06 -2.47 -2.08
N ARG A 65 -10.66 -3.72 -1.86
CA ARG A 65 -11.39 -4.67 -0.99
C ARG A 65 -11.41 -4.28 0.48
N ILE A 66 -10.54 -3.36 0.92
CA ILE A 66 -10.48 -2.89 2.32
C ILE A 66 -11.78 -2.21 2.72
N GLY A 67 -12.48 -1.55 1.79
CA GLY A 67 -13.73 -0.84 2.09
C GLY A 67 -13.55 0.48 2.86
N ALA A 68 -12.36 0.75 3.41
CA ALA A 68 -11.99 2.01 4.04
C ALA A 68 -11.00 2.79 3.16
N GLY A 69 -11.52 3.74 2.38
CA GLY A 69 -10.75 4.47 1.37
C GLY A 69 -9.59 5.31 1.93
N GLY A 70 -9.73 5.79 3.16
CA GLY A 70 -8.69 6.59 3.84
C GLY A 70 -7.37 5.82 4.01
N ILE A 71 -7.43 4.52 4.29
CA ILE A 71 -6.24 3.66 4.44
C ILE A 71 -5.46 3.59 3.13
N THR A 72 -6.14 3.31 2.02
CA THR A 72 -5.54 3.23 0.69
C THR A 72 -4.97 4.58 0.25
N ALA A 73 -5.74 5.66 0.43
CA ALA A 73 -5.29 7.01 0.12
C ALA A 73 -4.02 7.35 0.91
N SER A 74 -4.00 7.06 2.20
CA SER A 74 -2.87 7.32 3.11
C SER A 74 -1.61 6.54 2.75
N LEU A 75 -1.73 5.25 2.41
CA LEU A 75 -0.59 4.41 2.03
C LEU A 75 -0.03 4.74 0.64
N MET A 76 -0.87 5.15 -0.31
CA MET A 76 -0.49 5.27 -1.72
C MET A 76 -0.27 6.71 -2.20
N VAL A 77 -0.50 7.71 -1.35
CA VAL A 77 -0.36 9.13 -1.71
C VAL A 77 1.05 9.48 -2.22
N HIS A 78 2.09 8.79 -1.77
CA HIS A 78 3.47 9.00 -2.25
C HIS A 78 3.61 8.71 -3.76
N GLY A 79 2.76 7.84 -4.32
CA GLY A 79 2.68 7.57 -5.75
C GLY A 79 2.35 8.82 -6.59
N ILE A 80 1.69 9.82 -6.00
CA ILE A 80 1.39 11.10 -6.64
C ILE A 80 2.56 12.09 -6.48
N GLY A 81 3.26 12.05 -5.34
CA GLY A 81 4.35 12.98 -5.03
C GLY A 81 5.72 12.61 -5.61
N LEU A 82 5.93 11.32 -5.90
CA LEU A 82 7.20 10.78 -6.40
C LEU A 82 7.28 10.41 -7.91
N PRO A 83 6.38 10.80 -8.84
CA PRO A 83 6.57 10.56 -10.28
C PRO A 83 7.91 11.00 -10.92
N PRO A 84 8.69 11.98 -10.41
CA PRO A 84 10.02 12.25 -10.95
C PRO A 84 11.11 11.23 -10.51
N VAL A 85 10.76 10.29 -9.63
CA VAL A 85 11.58 9.14 -9.20
C VAL A 85 11.19 7.90 -9.99
#